data_AF-A0A3A0G181-F1
#
_entry.id   AF-A0A3A0G181-F1
#
_cell.length_a   1.000
_cell.length_b   1.000
_cell.length_c   1.000
_cell.angle_alpha   90.00
_cell.angle_beta   90.00
_cell.angle_gamma   90.00
#
_symmetry.space_group_name_H-M   'P 1'
#
loop_
_entity.id
_entity.type
_entity.pdbx_description
1 polymer ?
#
loop_
_entity_poly.entity_id
_entity_poly.type
_entity_poly.pdbx_seq_one_letter_code
_entity_poly.pdbx_strand_id
1 'polypeptide(L)'
;MNDVSEYGVSKSESLPRMDDAYLLGNGYDPVNELMRAIILRTIEDYHSKPEFRQEAIDYMFDEEEEYIFSFRAICRHLGMDPDKARFYIMNAKERISTRRRAA
;
A
#
# COMPACT_ATOMS: atom_id res chain seq x y z
N MET A 1 -36.12 -11.08 -3.32
CA MET A 1 -35.18 -11.55 -2.29
C MET A 1 -33.84 -11.61 -2.99
N ASN A 2 -32.96 -10.67 -2.67
CA ASN A 2 -31.74 -10.42 -3.44
C ASN A 2 -30.66 -11.46 -3.14
N ASP A 3 -30.08 -11.92 -4.24
CA ASP A 3 -29.02 -12.91 -4.34
C ASP A 3 -27.71 -12.43 -3.69
N VAL A 4 -26.99 -13.41 -3.16
CA VAL A 4 -25.68 -13.28 -2.53
C VAL A 4 -24.63 -13.70 -3.58
N SER A 5 -23.43 -13.10 -3.54
CA SER A 5 -22.20 -13.38 -4.33
C SER A 5 -22.03 -12.42 -5.50
N GLU A 6 -20.92 -11.69 -5.68
CA GLU A 6 -19.52 -12.11 -5.67
C GLU A 6 -18.61 -10.93 -5.26
N TYR A 7 -17.86 -11.07 -4.16
CA TYR A 7 -16.67 -10.24 -3.93
C TYR A 7 -15.51 -10.89 -4.68
N GLY A 8 -15.18 -10.35 -5.85
CA GLY A 8 -13.99 -10.72 -6.62
C GLY A 8 -12.72 -10.27 -5.90
N VAL A 9 -12.27 -11.05 -4.92
CA VAL A 9 -11.02 -10.81 -4.19
C VAL A 9 -9.85 -11.22 -5.09
N SER A 10 -9.22 -10.23 -5.72
CA SER A 10 -8.01 -10.44 -6.50
C SER A 10 -6.81 -10.69 -5.57
N LYS A 11 -6.35 -11.95 -5.52
CA LYS A 11 -5.12 -12.36 -4.84
C LYS A 11 -3.89 -11.88 -5.63
N SER A 12 -3.53 -10.61 -5.53
CA SER A 12 -2.28 -10.15 -6.15
C SER A 12 -1.12 -10.20 -5.14
N GLU A 13 -0.10 -11.01 -5.42
CA GLU A 13 1.19 -11.07 -4.74
C GLU A 13 2.05 -9.80 -4.94
N SER A 14 1.47 -8.74 -5.51
CA SER A 14 2.13 -7.48 -5.85
C SER A 14 1.73 -6.39 -4.87
N LEU A 15 2.73 -5.61 -4.43
CA LEU A 15 2.53 -4.37 -3.68
C LEU A 15 1.54 -3.43 -4.39
N PRO A 16 0.82 -2.56 -3.65
CA PRO A 16 -0.13 -1.63 -4.22
C PRO A 16 0.58 -0.78 -5.24
N ARG A 17 0.11 -0.85 -6.47
CA ARG A 17 0.42 0.16 -7.46
C ARG A 17 -0.64 1.24 -7.34
N MET A 18 -0.29 2.48 -7.68
CA MET A 18 -1.31 3.45 -8.09
C MET A 18 -2.03 2.83 -9.29
N ASP A 19 -3.36 2.88 -9.30
CA ASP A 19 -4.13 2.30 -10.40
C ASP A 19 -3.79 3.03 -11.71
N ASP A 20 -3.46 2.28 -12.76
CA ASP A 20 -3.42 2.80 -14.14
C ASP A 20 -4.84 3.13 -14.67
N ALA A 21 -5.87 2.95 -13.82
CA ALA A 21 -7.30 3.09 -14.12
C ALA A 21 -7.79 4.54 -14.24
N TYR A 22 -7.00 5.41 -14.87
CA TYR A 22 -7.57 6.56 -15.60
C TYR A 22 -8.39 6.10 -16.83
N LEU A 23 -8.37 4.81 -17.16
CA LEU A 23 -9.06 4.20 -18.28
C LEU A 23 -10.08 3.15 -17.76
N LEU A 24 -11.33 3.60 -17.61
CA LEU A 24 -12.56 2.81 -17.51
C LEU A 24 -12.61 1.67 -16.47
N GLY A 25 -13.30 1.90 -15.35
CA GLY A 25 -14.11 0.83 -14.71
C GLY A 25 -14.12 0.77 -13.20
N ASN A 26 -13.07 1.22 -12.50
CA ASN A 26 -13.05 1.30 -11.03
C ASN A 26 -12.92 2.76 -10.62
N GLY A 27 -13.96 3.29 -9.96
CA GLY A 27 -14.02 4.70 -9.59
C GLY A 27 -12.91 5.10 -8.62
N TYR A 28 -12.37 6.31 -8.82
CA TYR A 28 -11.47 6.98 -7.89
C TYR A 28 -12.08 7.00 -6.48
N ASP A 29 -11.43 6.34 -5.52
CA ASP A 29 -11.75 6.45 -4.10
C ASP A 29 -10.65 7.26 -3.40
N PRO A 30 -10.92 8.52 -3.01
CA PRO A 30 -9.94 9.39 -2.38
C PRO A 30 -9.30 8.79 -1.13
N VAL A 31 -10.04 7.96 -0.37
CA VAL A 31 -9.54 7.35 0.86
C VAL A 31 -8.52 6.27 0.53
N ASN A 32 -8.85 5.38 -0.43
CA ASN A 32 -7.91 4.37 -0.90
C ASN A 32 -6.66 4.99 -1.51
N GLU A 33 -6.79 6.08 -2.27
CA GLU A 33 -5.65 6.76 -2.88
C GLU A 33 -4.75 7.43 -1.83
N LEU A 34 -5.33 8.05 -0.79
CA LEU A 34 -4.56 8.57 0.34
C LEU A 34 -3.78 7.45 1.03
N MET A 35 -4.43 6.33 1.31
CA MET A 35 -3.80 5.17 1.95
C MET A 35 -2.68 4.56 1.10
N ARG A 36 -2.89 4.43 -0.22
CA ARG A 36 -1.84 4.01 -1.17
C ARG A 36 -0.66 4.98 -1.16
N ALA A 37 -0.93 6.29 -1.16
CA ALA A 37 0.12 7.31 -1.13
C ALA A 37 0.98 7.22 0.14
N ILE A 38 0.38 6.94 1.30
CA ILE A 38 1.11 6.71 2.56
C ILE A 38 2.04 5.50 2.43
N ILE A 39 1.56 4.36 1.93
CA ILE A 39 2.39 3.16 1.72
C ILE A 39 3.53 3.43 0.74
N LEU A 40 3.25 4.13 -0.38
CA LEU A 40 4.28 4.51 -1.36
C LEU A 40 5.32 5.42 -0.73
N ARG A 41 4.91 6.34 0.15
CA ARG A 41 5.84 7.19 0.89
C ARG A 41 6.72 6.38 1.84
N THR A 42 6.16 5.42 2.58
CA THR A 42 6.94 4.49 3.42
C THR A 42 7.99 3.73 2.61
N ILE A 43 7.64 3.27 1.41
CA ILE A 43 8.57 2.61 0.48
C ILE A 43 9.70 3.57 0.07
N GLU A 44 9.36 4.81 -0.31
CA GLU A 44 10.35 5.82 -0.65
C GLU A 44 11.31 6.08 0.51
N ASP A 45 10.77 6.34 1.70
CA ASP A 45 11.53 6.65 2.90
C ASP A 45 12.48 5.50 3.27
N TYR A 46 12.01 4.25 3.23
CA TYR A 46 12.83 3.06 3.51
C TYR A 46 14.02 2.90 2.53
N HIS A 47 13.81 3.21 1.26
CA HIS A 47 14.85 3.12 0.22
C HIS A 47 15.62 4.43 0.00
N SER A 48 15.33 5.48 0.78
CA SER A 48 15.97 6.79 0.66
C SER A 48 17.21 6.90 1.56
N LYS A 49 17.49 8.12 2.05
CA LYS A 49 18.63 8.41 2.92
C LYS A 49 18.46 7.70 4.28
N PRO A 50 19.56 7.44 5.00
CA PRO A 50 19.53 6.71 6.28
C PRO A 50 18.59 7.32 7.32
N GLU A 51 18.44 8.65 7.31
CA GLU A 51 17.58 9.39 8.24
C GLU A 51 16.11 8.97 8.20
N PHE A 52 15.54 8.75 7.01
CA PHE A 52 14.14 8.35 6.85
C PHE A 52 13.93 6.85 6.93
N ARG A 53 15.00 6.06 6.81
CA ARG A 53 14.92 4.61 6.83
C ARG A 53 14.48 4.08 8.19
N GLN A 54 15.00 4.65 9.28
CA GLN A 54 14.60 4.23 10.62
C GLN A 54 13.15 4.58 10.90
N GLU A 55 12.70 5.79 10.53
CA GLU A 55 11.30 6.19 10.66
C GLU A 55 10.34 5.26 9.90
N ALA A 56 10.71 4.86 8.68
CA ALA A 56 9.92 3.89 7.91
C ALA A 56 9.89 2.49 8.55
N ILE A 57 10.99 2.06 9.18
CA ILE A 57 11.04 0.81 9.95
C ILE A 57 10.11 0.92 11.16
N ASP A 58 10.25 1.97 11.96
CA ASP A 58 9.46 2.18 13.18
C ASP A 58 7.96 2.20 12.83
N TYR A 59 7.57 2.92 11.78
CA TYR A 59 6.19 2.94 11.29
C TYR A 59 5.67 1.56 10.84
N MET A 60 6.49 0.77 10.12
CA MET A 60 6.07 -0.56 9.67
C MET A 60 5.87 -1.51 10.87
N PHE A 61 6.77 -1.46 11.85
CA PHE A 61 6.80 -2.39 12.98
C PHE A 61 5.96 -1.95 14.19
N ASP A 62 5.36 -0.76 14.13
CA ASP A 62 4.41 -0.31 15.14
C ASP A 62 3.23 -1.31 15.30
N GLU A 63 3.01 -1.76 16.53
CA GLU A 63 1.96 -2.71 16.91
C GLU A 63 0.65 -2.00 17.26
N GLU A 64 0.64 -0.66 17.36
CA GLU A 64 -0.56 0.13 17.65
C GLU A 64 -1.57 0.10 16.49
N GLU A 65 -2.43 -0.94 16.49
CA GLU A 65 -3.48 -1.11 15.48
C GLU A 65 -4.68 -0.16 15.67
N GLU A 66 -4.78 0.55 16.80
CA GLU A 66 -5.89 1.47 17.07
C GLU A 66 -5.85 2.73 16.19
N TYR A 67 -4.68 3.08 15.64
CA TYR A 67 -4.53 4.22 14.76
C TYR A 67 -4.95 3.89 13.32
N ILE A 68 -5.89 4.66 12.76
CA ILE A 68 -6.45 4.47 11.41
C ILE A 68 -5.43 4.55 10.28
N PHE A 69 -4.30 5.24 10.51
CA PHE A 69 -3.20 5.33 9.55
C PHE A 69 -1.96 4.51 9.97
N SER A 70 -2.11 3.60 10.95
CA SER A 70 -1.05 2.61 11.21
C SER A 70 -0.81 1.77 9.96
N PHE A 71 0.43 1.30 9.80
CA PHE A 71 0.79 0.47 8.65
C PHE A 71 -0.13 -0.75 8.53
N ARG A 72 -0.47 -1.38 9.66
CA ARG A 72 -1.34 -2.55 9.74
C ARG A 72 -2.78 -2.21 9.35
N ALA A 73 -3.34 -1.11 9.85
CA ALA A 73 -4.69 -0.68 9.50
C ALA A 73 -4.83 -0.36 8.01
N ILE A 74 -3.86 0.37 7.44
CA ILE A 74 -3.83 0.69 6.02
C ILE A 74 -3.70 -0.57 5.17
N CYS A 75 -2.79 -1.49 5.52
CA CYS A 75 -2.63 -2.74 4.78
C CYS A 75 -3.94 -3.52 4.74
N ARG A 76 -4.62 -3.69 5.88
CA ARG A 76 -5.91 -4.39 5.94
C ARG A 76 -7.00 -3.68 5.14
N HIS A 77 -7.07 -2.34 5.21
CA HIS A 77 -8.04 -1.57 4.44
C HIS A 77 -7.87 -1.77 2.94
N LEU A 78 -6.62 -1.82 2.47
CA LEU A 78 -6.28 -2.09 1.06
C LEU A 78 -6.31 -3.58 0.69
N GLY A 79 -6.72 -4.48 1.60
CA GLY A 79 -6.80 -5.91 1.34
C GLY A 79 -5.44 -6.64 1.31
N MET A 80 -4.40 -6.06 1.91
CA MET A 80 -3.06 -6.62 2.03
C MET A 80 -2.80 -7.26 3.39
N ASP A 81 -1.93 -8.26 3.38
CA ASP A 81 -1.31 -8.80 4.60
C ASP A 81 -0.13 -7.90 5.02
N PRO A 82 -0.14 -7.32 6.23
CA PRO A 82 0.90 -6.39 6.66
C PRO A 82 2.27 -7.04 6.79
N ASP A 83 2.35 -8.30 7.19
CA ASP A 83 3.63 -9.01 7.34
C ASP A 83 4.27 -9.27 5.98
N LYS A 84 3.46 -9.68 4.99
CA LYS A 84 3.92 -9.84 3.60
C LYS A 84 4.28 -8.51 2.97
N ALA A 85 3.45 -7.47 3.16
CA ALA A 85 3.74 -6.13 2.63
C ALA A 85 5.09 -5.62 3.14
N ARG A 86 5.31 -5.66 4.45
CA ARG A 86 6.60 -5.33 5.08
C ARG A 86 7.75 -6.15 4.49
N PHE A 87 7.58 -7.47 4.38
CA PHE A 87 8.61 -8.35 3.81
C PHE A 87 8.99 -7.92 2.39
N TYR A 88 8.01 -7.63 1.53
CA TYR A 88 8.27 -7.19 0.16
C TYR A 88 8.94 -5.81 0.09
N ILE A 89 8.56 -4.86 0.95
CA ILE A 89 9.19 -3.55 1.03
C ILE A 89 10.67 -3.69 1.42
N MET A 90 10.95 -4.46 2.47
CA MET A 90 12.32 -4.60 2.99
C MET A 90 13.25 -5.42 2.09
N ASN A 91 12.70 -6.33 1.27
CA ASN A 91 13.46 -7.24 0.42
C ASN A 91 13.32 -6.93 -1.08
N ALA A 92 12.74 -5.79 -1.45
CA ALA A 92 12.61 -5.39 -2.84
C ALA A 92 14.00 -5.28 -3.51
N LYS A 93 14.22 -6.12 -4.52
CA LYS A 93 15.47 -6.13 -5.32
C LYS A 93 15.52 -5.01 -6.35
N GLU A 94 14.35 -4.56 -6.78
CA GLU A 94 14.20 -3.49 -7.76
C GLU A 94 13.58 -2.28 -7.09
N ARG A 95 14.05 -1.09 -7.46
CA ARG A 95 13.48 0.16 -6.97
C ARG A 95 12.04 0.26 -7.50
N ILE A 96 11.07 0.25 -6.60
CA ILE A 96 9.67 0.48 -6.93
C ILE A 96 9.55 1.90 -7.48
N SER A 97 9.10 2.02 -8.74
CA SER A 97 8.90 3.32 -9.36
C SER A 97 7.68 4.00 -8.74
N THR A 98 7.93 4.96 -7.86
CA THR A 98 6.92 5.82 -7.24
C THR A 98 6.67 7.13 -8.01
N ARG A 99 7.49 7.43 -9.02
CA ARG A 99 7.23 8.56 -9.94
C ARG A 99 6.08 8.21 -10.87
N ARG A 100 5.11 9.13 -11.00
CA ARG A 100 4.18 9.20 -12.14
C ARG A 100 5.00 9.04 -13.43
N ARG A 101 4.65 8.08 -14.28
CA ARG A 101 4.97 8.21 -15.70
C ARG A 101 4.15 9.42 -16.16
N ALA A 102 4.80 10.56 -16.37
CA ALA A 102 4.15 11.67 -17.06
C ALA A 102 3.70 11.13 -18.42
N ALA A 103 2.38 11.10 -18.64
CA ALA A 103 1.80 10.84 -19.95
C ALA A 103 1.89 12.11 -20.81
#